data_AF-A0A9Q1CRQ6-F1
#
_entry.id   AF-A0A9Q1CRQ6-F1
#
_cell.length_a   1.000
_cell.length_b   1.000
_cell.length_c   1.000
_cell.angle_alpha   90.00
_cell.angle_beta   90.00
_cell.angle_gamma   90.00
#
_symmetry.space_group_name_H-M   'P 1'
#
loop_
_entity.id
_entity.type
_entity.pdbx_description
1 polymer ?
#
loop_
_entity_poly.entity_id
_entity_poly.type
_entity_poly.pdbx_seq_one_letter_code
_entity_poly.pdbx_strand_id
1 'polypeptide(L)'
;MRNMFQHFEVILTTRSSYLPKKYPALTKRLKLTGFDDNARDQYIRKAVVGDDVTAAEKIKQRLKENPVLGDLCQVPLFFVMFAHMSHESEQFENFNSVTSFFRYMISCFHSHMKNKMEDDNVMKYDLFETKHTELDKLAFEGLSRKDQQIVWSKHYMCARLGQDFYDQYVRTGILVEEEVLDISNDPNAIISEHIQYKTEVRFYHKLFCEWYAAHHLSAYASRNDVTLDPWKESEESEYSDSENNDNDPEPGHRKNVESQSDHYLKYLDPHDVQYVYRFTCGLNRTAADKVIEYLRTREREGKFATLCILEKSGKVEDVLQAVKRLCSDTVYIDNGDSLLLRRCTIQLLDIALANEISISRVWLYNCYSTVDLRGGNHLQLKSNLSIPVLTTLNELVIREEGREITSEEFTGILQYSSKCLALKELWFWSCLLPPSVQAESVSVLRSRNVKVIWRAQSYIWYQLNLQSCLWEYNDFPGRKMTDEDYQREVRYIRLLQESK
;
A
#
# COMPACT_ATOMS: atom_id res chain seq x y z
N MET A 1 2.65 -39.79 -12.51
CA MET A 1 1.73 -38.93 -13.28
C MET A 1 1.33 -39.69 -14.54
N ARG A 2 0.03 -39.92 -14.76
CA ARG A 2 -0.45 -40.52 -16.02
C ARG A 2 -0.31 -39.48 -17.13
N ASN A 3 0.29 -39.86 -18.25
CA ASN A 3 0.46 -39.00 -19.41
C ASN A 3 -0.82 -39.02 -20.25
N MET A 4 -1.76 -38.14 -19.93
CA MET A 4 -3.01 -37.99 -20.67
C MET A 4 -2.95 -36.72 -21.53
N PHE A 5 -3.51 -36.77 -22.74
CA PHE A 5 -3.66 -35.62 -23.66
C PHE A 5 -2.34 -34.93 -24.06
N GLN A 6 -1.30 -35.71 -24.38
CA GLN A 6 0.05 -35.20 -24.72
C GLN A 6 0.12 -34.23 -25.92
N HIS A 7 -0.93 -34.15 -26.75
CA HIS A 7 -0.99 -33.31 -27.94
C HIS A 7 -1.89 -32.08 -27.79
N PHE A 8 -2.47 -31.85 -26.61
CA PHE A 8 -3.30 -30.68 -26.37
C PHE A 8 -2.47 -29.51 -25.87
N GLU A 9 -2.66 -28.35 -26.47
CA GLU A 9 -2.22 -27.09 -25.90
C GLU A 9 -3.29 -26.60 -24.91
N VAL A 10 -2.86 -26.27 -23.69
CA VAL A 10 -3.75 -25.79 -22.63
C VAL A 10 -3.27 -24.43 -22.16
N ILE A 11 -4.18 -23.45 -22.15
CA ILE A 11 -3.94 -22.14 -21.55
C ILE A 11 -4.60 -22.14 -20.17
N LEU A 12 -3.80 -21.94 -19.13
CA LEU A 12 -4.27 -21.85 -17.76
C LEU A 12 -4.02 -20.44 -17.23
N THR A 13 -5.06 -19.85 -16.65
CA THR A 13 -4.96 -18.57 -15.92
C THR A 13 -5.01 -18.84 -14.43
N THR A 14 -4.10 -18.24 -13.66
CA THR A 14 -4.12 -18.33 -12.19
C THR A 14 -3.60 -17.03 -11.57
N ARG A 15 -3.95 -16.79 -10.31
CA ARG A 15 -3.40 -15.70 -9.51
C ARG A 15 -1.95 -16.01 -9.12
N SER A 16 -1.13 -14.97 -8.95
CA SER A 16 0.30 -15.15 -8.64
C SER A 16 0.55 -15.88 -7.30
N SER A 17 -0.36 -15.75 -6.32
CA SER A 17 -0.27 -16.45 -5.04
C SER A 17 -0.59 -17.95 -5.11
N TYR A 18 -1.19 -18.43 -6.20
CA TYR A 18 -1.59 -19.83 -6.39
C TYR A 18 -0.72 -20.54 -7.45
N LEU A 19 0.47 -20.02 -7.69
CA LEU A 19 1.41 -20.60 -8.62
C LEU A 19 1.98 -21.92 -8.06
N PRO A 20 1.92 -23.04 -8.81
CA PRO A 20 2.49 -24.30 -8.35
C PRO A 20 4.01 -24.21 -8.21
N LYS A 21 4.56 -24.97 -7.26
CA LYS A 21 6.01 -25.01 -6.99
C LYS A 21 6.81 -25.72 -8.11
N LYS A 22 6.15 -26.55 -8.92
CA LYS A 22 6.77 -27.33 -9.99
C LYS A 22 5.91 -27.21 -11.26
N TYR A 23 6.57 -27.03 -12.39
CA TYR A 23 5.94 -26.95 -13.71
C TYR A 23 6.48 -28.06 -14.62
N PRO A 24 5.67 -28.59 -15.54
CA PRO A 24 6.16 -29.37 -16.67
C PRO A 24 7.16 -28.55 -17.49
N ALA A 25 8.20 -29.21 -18.04
CA ALA A 25 9.32 -28.56 -18.72
C ALA A 25 8.92 -27.69 -19.93
N LEU A 26 7.78 -27.98 -20.57
CA LEU A 26 7.29 -27.25 -21.75
C LEU A 26 6.38 -26.05 -21.39
N THR A 27 6.21 -25.72 -20.11
CA THR A 27 5.29 -24.66 -19.69
C THR A 27 5.84 -23.28 -19.99
N LYS A 28 5.22 -22.56 -20.93
CA LYS A 28 5.48 -21.12 -21.12
C LYS A 28 4.64 -20.32 -20.12
N ARG A 29 5.24 -19.28 -19.53
CA ARG A 29 4.58 -18.43 -18.55
C ARG A 29 4.47 -17.01 -19.08
N LEU A 30 3.27 -16.47 -18.98
CA LEU A 30 2.96 -15.08 -19.28
C LEU A 30 2.40 -14.45 -18.01
N LYS A 31 2.84 -13.23 -17.70
CA LYS A 31 2.27 -12.42 -16.62
C LYS A 31 1.48 -11.29 -17.26
N LEU A 32 0.18 -11.24 -17.00
CA LEU A 32 -0.64 -10.09 -17.36
C LEU A 32 -0.32 -8.95 -16.39
N THR A 33 0.17 -7.82 -16.91
CA THR A 33 0.60 -6.66 -16.12
C THR A 33 -0.34 -5.45 -16.24
N GLY A 34 -1.50 -5.63 -16.89
CA GLY A 34 -2.49 -4.57 -17.09
C GLY A 34 -2.25 -3.76 -18.37
N PHE A 35 -2.82 -2.55 -18.42
CA PHE A 35 -2.64 -1.63 -19.54
C PHE A 35 -1.43 -0.73 -19.35
N ASP A 36 -0.55 -0.69 -20.35
CA ASP A 36 0.46 0.35 -20.48
C ASP A 36 -0.16 1.68 -20.95
N ASP A 37 0.66 2.74 -21.00
CA ASP A 37 0.19 4.08 -21.35
C ASP A 37 -0.42 4.16 -22.75
N ASN A 38 0.10 3.38 -23.70
CA ASN A 38 -0.42 3.33 -25.06
C ASN A 38 -1.77 2.59 -25.12
N ALA A 39 -1.90 1.45 -24.44
CA ALA A 39 -3.15 0.71 -24.36
C ALA A 39 -4.25 1.52 -23.66
N ARG A 40 -3.89 2.28 -22.61
CA ARG A 40 -4.81 3.22 -21.94
C ARG A 40 -5.28 4.32 -22.87
N ASP A 41 -4.37 4.97 -23.60
CA ASP A 41 -4.72 5.99 -24.59
C ASP A 41 -5.65 5.41 -25.67
N GLN A 42 -5.30 4.25 -26.21
CA GLN A 42 -6.13 3.58 -27.21
C GLN A 42 -7.52 3.22 -26.67
N TYR A 43 -7.62 2.77 -25.42
CA TYR A 43 -8.92 2.47 -24.82
C TYR A 43 -9.76 3.75 -24.68
N ILE A 44 -9.20 4.83 -24.14
CA ILE A 44 -9.91 6.12 -24.00
C ILE A 44 -10.45 6.56 -25.36
N ARG A 45 -9.59 6.58 -26.38
CA ARG A 45 -9.97 7.01 -27.73
C ARG A 45 -11.02 6.08 -28.37
N LYS A 46 -10.84 4.76 -28.27
CA LYS A 46 -11.72 3.81 -28.98
C LYS A 46 -13.05 3.57 -28.28
N ALA A 47 -13.06 3.54 -26.95
CA ALA A 47 -14.20 3.05 -26.17
C ALA A 47 -14.92 4.13 -25.37
N VAL A 48 -14.32 5.31 -25.17
CA VAL A 48 -14.90 6.36 -24.31
C VAL A 48 -15.27 7.60 -25.11
N VAL A 49 -14.30 8.20 -25.82
CA VAL A 49 -14.48 9.55 -26.40
C VAL A 49 -14.41 9.63 -27.94
N GLY A 50 -14.05 8.53 -28.61
CA GLY A 50 -13.87 8.54 -30.07
C GLY A 50 -12.72 9.44 -30.52
N ASP A 51 -13.03 10.31 -31.50
CA ASP A 51 -12.09 11.27 -32.09
C ASP A 51 -11.95 12.57 -31.28
N ASP A 52 -12.64 12.72 -30.13
CA ASP A 52 -12.51 13.89 -29.27
C ASP A 52 -11.16 13.88 -28.52
N VAL A 53 -10.17 14.53 -29.13
CA VAL A 53 -8.82 14.66 -28.57
C VAL A 53 -8.82 15.45 -27.26
N THR A 54 -9.66 16.46 -27.12
CA THR A 54 -9.69 17.32 -25.93
C THR A 54 -10.25 16.55 -24.73
N ALA A 55 -11.32 15.79 -24.91
CA ALA A 55 -11.86 14.92 -23.87
C ALA A 55 -10.87 13.81 -23.48
N ALA A 56 -10.16 13.22 -24.45
CA ALA A 56 -9.12 12.23 -24.18
C ALA A 56 -7.99 12.79 -23.30
N GLU A 57 -7.47 13.98 -23.63
CA GLU A 57 -6.42 14.62 -22.85
C GLU A 57 -6.91 15.03 -21.45
N LYS A 58 -8.17 15.47 -21.31
CA LYS A 58 -8.77 15.78 -20.00
C LYS A 58 -8.79 14.57 -19.07
N ILE A 59 -9.19 13.40 -19.57
CA ILE A 59 -9.20 12.14 -18.77
C ILE A 59 -7.78 11.75 -18.35
N LYS A 60 -6.81 11.83 -19.27
CA LYS A 60 -5.40 11.53 -18.95
C LYS A 60 -4.83 12.48 -17.92
N GLN A 61 -5.13 13.77 -18.04
CA GLN A 61 -4.63 14.79 -17.13
C GLN A 61 -5.17 14.52 -15.72
N ARG A 62 -6.46 14.23 -15.57
CA ARG A 62 -7.06 13.86 -14.28
C ARG A 62 -6.40 12.63 -13.65
N LEU A 63 -6.03 11.62 -14.46
CA LEU A 63 -5.34 10.44 -13.94
C LEU A 63 -3.90 10.76 -13.47
N LYS A 64 -3.21 11.67 -14.16
CA LYS A 64 -1.87 12.13 -13.78
C LYS A 64 -1.89 12.98 -12.51
N GLU A 65 -2.88 13.86 -12.38
CA GLU A 65 -3.08 14.73 -11.22
C GLU A 65 -3.55 13.97 -9.98
N ASN A 66 -4.10 12.77 -10.15
CA ASN A 66 -4.54 11.91 -9.06
C ASN A 66 -3.65 10.67 -8.89
N PRO A 67 -2.52 10.80 -8.19
CA PRO A 67 -1.56 9.70 -8.04
C PRO A 67 -2.13 8.50 -7.27
N VAL A 68 -3.14 8.71 -6.43
CA VAL A 68 -3.83 7.67 -5.67
C VAL A 68 -4.70 6.79 -6.59
N LEU A 69 -5.37 7.39 -7.58
CA LEU A 69 -6.12 6.65 -8.60
C LEU A 69 -5.23 6.06 -9.69
N GLY A 70 -4.08 6.67 -9.98
CA GLY A 70 -3.10 6.15 -10.94
C GLY A 70 -2.71 4.70 -10.69
N ASP A 71 -2.52 4.33 -9.41
CA ASP A 71 -2.18 2.98 -9.01
C ASP A 71 -3.37 2.01 -9.03
N LEU A 72 -4.55 2.46 -8.58
CA LEU A 72 -5.78 1.67 -8.71
C LEU A 72 -6.07 1.32 -10.19
N CYS A 73 -5.87 2.30 -11.08
CA CYS A 73 -6.03 2.17 -12.53
C CYS A 73 -4.91 1.38 -13.22
N GLN A 74 -3.93 0.82 -12.49
CA GLN A 74 -3.09 -0.24 -13.05
C GLN A 74 -3.88 -1.51 -13.34
N VAL A 75 -4.95 -1.75 -12.58
CA VAL A 75 -5.91 -2.81 -12.86
C VAL A 75 -6.80 -2.33 -14.01
N PRO A 76 -6.84 -3.04 -15.16
CA PRO A 76 -7.61 -2.63 -16.33
C PRO A 76 -9.07 -2.31 -16.02
N LEU A 77 -9.70 -3.10 -15.16
CA LEU A 77 -11.08 -2.88 -14.73
C LEU A 77 -11.30 -1.48 -14.13
N PHE A 78 -10.49 -1.07 -13.15
CA PHE A 78 -10.66 0.23 -12.51
C PHE A 78 -10.28 1.39 -13.43
N PHE A 79 -9.33 1.19 -14.35
CA PHE A 79 -9.03 2.18 -15.39
C PHE A 79 -10.22 2.40 -16.33
N VAL A 80 -10.85 1.33 -16.78
CA VAL A 80 -12.05 1.39 -17.64
C VAL A 80 -13.15 2.19 -16.94
N MET A 81 -13.42 1.86 -15.67
CA MET A 81 -14.42 2.55 -14.87
C MET A 81 -14.07 4.02 -14.67
N PHE A 82 -12.83 4.32 -14.29
CA PHE A 82 -12.31 5.68 -14.17
C PHE A 82 -12.52 6.49 -15.45
N ALA A 83 -12.23 5.90 -16.62
CA ALA A 83 -12.28 6.60 -17.89
C ALA A 83 -13.73 6.97 -18.27
N HIS A 84 -14.66 6.03 -18.16
CA HIS A 84 -16.10 6.30 -18.40
C HIS A 84 -16.66 7.30 -17.40
N MET A 85 -16.41 7.10 -16.11
CA MET A 85 -16.91 7.99 -15.06
C MET A 85 -16.33 9.42 -15.17
N SER A 86 -15.06 9.54 -15.60
CA SER A 86 -14.44 10.83 -15.88
C SER A 86 -15.09 11.53 -17.06
N HIS A 87 -15.49 10.79 -18.09
CA HIS A 87 -16.15 11.38 -19.25
C HIS A 87 -17.55 11.89 -18.90
N GLU A 88 -18.31 11.11 -18.14
CA GLU A 88 -19.72 11.36 -17.86
C GLU A 88 -19.97 12.42 -16.77
N SER A 89 -18.99 12.74 -15.92
CA SER A 89 -19.19 13.64 -14.78
C SER A 89 -18.06 14.63 -14.56
N GLU A 90 -18.43 15.91 -14.41
CA GLU A 90 -17.51 16.98 -14.00
C GLU A 90 -17.09 16.87 -12.52
N GLN A 91 -17.89 16.19 -11.69
CA GLN A 91 -17.56 15.97 -10.26
C GLN A 91 -16.29 15.13 -10.05
N PHE A 92 -15.83 14.47 -11.12
CA PHE A 92 -14.63 13.64 -11.10
C PHE A 92 -13.34 14.44 -10.83
N GLU A 93 -13.32 15.75 -11.07
CA GLU A 93 -12.17 16.62 -10.82
C GLU A 93 -11.81 16.74 -9.33
N ASN A 94 -12.71 16.33 -8.42
CA ASN A 94 -12.56 16.52 -6.97
C ASN A 94 -12.18 15.26 -6.19
N PHE A 95 -12.01 14.10 -6.85
CA PHE A 95 -11.59 12.90 -6.11
C PHE A 95 -10.16 13.09 -5.61
N ASN A 96 -9.97 13.07 -4.30
CA ASN A 96 -8.67 13.21 -3.65
C ASN A 96 -8.28 11.97 -2.83
N SER A 97 -9.09 10.91 -2.89
CA SER A 97 -8.92 9.69 -2.12
C SER A 97 -9.53 8.48 -2.84
N VAL A 98 -9.06 7.25 -2.55
CA VAL A 98 -9.68 6.04 -3.12
C VAL A 98 -11.09 5.88 -2.59
N THR A 99 -11.31 6.25 -1.32
CA THR A 99 -12.63 6.15 -0.68
C THR A 99 -13.68 6.99 -1.40
N SER A 100 -13.36 8.23 -1.77
CA SER A 100 -14.30 9.11 -2.47
C SER A 100 -14.62 8.59 -3.88
N PHE A 101 -13.62 8.09 -4.60
CA PHE A 101 -13.82 7.43 -5.89
C PHE A 101 -14.68 6.17 -5.77
N PHE A 102 -14.40 5.27 -4.81
CA PHE A 102 -15.19 4.06 -4.59
C PHE A 102 -16.62 4.38 -4.19
N ARG A 103 -16.84 5.38 -3.34
CA ARG A 103 -18.20 5.83 -2.96
C ARG A 103 -19.00 6.26 -4.19
N TYR A 104 -18.40 7.07 -5.06
CA TYR A 104 -19.05 7.50 -6.29
C TYR A 104 -19.28 6.33 -7.25
N MET A 105 -18.28 5.46 -7.41
CA MET A 105 -18.39 4.24 -8.21
C MET A 105 -19.56 3.34 -7.78
N ILE A 106 -19.71 3.08 -6.48
CA ILE A 106 -20.84 2.30 -5.95
C ILE A 106 -22.18 3.01 -6.22
N SER A 107 -22.22 4.34 -6.09
CA SER A 107 -23.43 5.10 -6.41
C SER A 107 -23.81 4.99 -7.90
N CYS A 108 -22.84 4.96 -8.82
CA CYS A 108 -23.08 4.72 -10.25
C CYS A 108 -23.69 3.33 -10.50
N PHE A 109 -23.25 2.29 -9.76
CA PHE A 109 -23.77 0.93 -9.91
C PHE A 109 -25.24 0.86 -9.54
N HIS A 110 -25.58 1.44 -8.39
CA HIS A 110 -26.97 1.49 -7.93
C HIS A 110 -27.84 2.38 -8.83
N SER A 111 -27.34 3.55 -9.25
CA SER A 111 -28.07 4.43 -10.18
C SER A 111 -28.33 3.76 -11.52
N HIS A 112 -27.36 3.04 -12.09
CA HIS A 112 -27.53 2.33 -13.35
C HIS A 112 -28.54 1.19 -13.23
N MET A 113 -28.50 0.45 -12.12
CA MET A 113 -29.51 -0.56 -11.83
C MET A 113 -30.91 0.08 -11.73
N LYS A 114 -31.05 1.18 -10.99
CA LYS A 114 -32.32 1.89 -10.82
C LYS A 114 -32.87 2.40 -12.15
N ASN A 115 -32.05 3.02 -13.00
CA ASN A 115 -32.48 3.51 -14.31
C ASN A 115 -33.00 2.37 -15.21
N LYS A 116 -32.45 1.17 -15.09
CA LYS A 116 -32.97 -0.04 -15.78
C LYS A 116 -34.28 -0.56 -15.19
N MET A 117 -34.65 -0.14 -13.98
CA MET A 117 -35.87 -0.52 -13.28
C MET A 117 -36.99 0.53 -13.38
N GLU A 118 -36.73 1.71 -13.94
CA GLU A 118 -37.74 2.75 -14.21
C GLU A 118 -38.57 2.49 -15.49
N ASP A 119 -38.35 1.36 -16.16
CA ASP A 119 -39.20 0.88 -17.27
C ASP A 119 -40.58 0.43 -16.72
N ASP A 120 -41.67 0.76 -17.42
CA ASP A 120 -43.08 0.71 -16.93
C ASP A 120 -43.56 -0.68 -16.43
N ASN A 121 -42.76 -1.74 -16.65
CA ASN A 121 -43.08 -3.13 -16.36
C ASN A 121 -42.37 -3.72 -15.12
N VAL A 122 -41.66 -2.92 -14.31
CA VAL A 122 -40.85 -3.45 -13.18
C VAL A 122 -41.44 -3.09 -11.81
N MET A 123 -41.62 -4.10 -10.96
CA MET A 123 -42.07 -3.95 -9.56
C MET A 123 -41.10 -3.07 -8.75
N LYS A 124 -41.64 -2.12 -7.98
CA LYS A 124 -40.85 -1.28 -7.06
C LYS A 124 -40.44 -2.09 -5.83
N TYR A 125 -39.13 -2.29 -5.66
CA TYR A 125 -38.53 -2.92 -4.48
C TYR A 125 -38.01 -1.86 -3.50
N ASP A 126 -37.86 -2.25 -2.24
CA ASP A 126 -37.08 -1.47 -1.27
C ASP A 126 -35.62 -1.41 -1.72
N LEU A 127 -35.06 -0.20 -1.83
CA LEU A 127 -33.66 -0.02 -2.21
C LEU A 127 -32.75 -0.32 -1.01
N PHE A 128 -31.90 -1.32 -1.14
CA PHE A 128 -30.93 -1.70 -0.08
C PHE A 128 -29.60 -0.93 -0.10
N GLU A 129 -29.47 0.15 -0.87
CA GLU A 129 -28.22 0.93 -1.05
C GLU A 129 -27.55 1.37 0.25
N THR A 130 -28.34 1.62 1.30
CA THR A 130 -27.87 2.05 2.62
C THR A 130 -28.11 1.02 3.73
N LYS A 131 -28.67 -0.15 3.40
CA LYS A 131 -29.10 -1.19 4.36
C LYS A 131 -28.26 -2.45 4.18
N HIS A 132 -26.93 -2.32 4.26
CA HIS A 132 -25.97 -3.38 3.95
C HIS A 132 -25.18 -3.89 5.16
N THR A 133 -25.63 -3.66 6.39
CA THR A 133 -24.90 -4.01 7.62
C THR A 133 -24.51 -5.49 7.72
N GLU A 134 -25.40 -6.40 7.29
CA GLU A 134 -25.10 -7.84 7.31
C GLU A 134 -24.10 -8.24 6.21
N LEU A 135 -24.13 -7.56 5.06
CA LEU A 135 -23.11 -7.73 4.02
C LEU A 135 -21.74 -7.22 4.50
N ASP A 136 -21.70 -6.09 5.21
CA ASP A 136 -20.49 -5.53 5.82
C ASP A 136 -19.87 -6.53 6.79
N LYS A 137 -20.70 -7.13 7.65
CA LYS A 137 -20.28 -8.16 8.61
C LYS A 137 -19.75 -9.41 7.92
N LEU A 138 -20.49 -9.94 6.94
CA LEU A 138 -20.08 -11.10 6.15
C LEU A 138 -18.74 -10.87 5.43
N ALA A 139 -18.55 -9.69 4.86
CA ALA A 139 -17.31 -9.31 4.19
C ALA A 139 -16.12 -9.23 5.18
N PHE A 140 -16.34 -8.61 6.34
CA PHE A 140 -15.33 -8.52 7.40
C PHE A 140 -14.94 -9.92 7.92
N GLU A 141 -15.91 -10.76 8.29
CA GLU A 141 -15.69 -12.14 8.73
C GLU A 141 -14.92 -12.96 7.68
N GLY A 142 -15.22 -12.76 6.40
CA GLY A 142 -14.51 -13.45 5.31
C GLY A 142 -13.04 -13.07 5.21
N LEU A 143 -12.71 -11.78 5.43
CA LEU A 143 -11.35 -11.27 5.35
C LEU A 143 -10.52 -11.50 6.61
N SER A 144 -11.15 -11.65 7.78
CA SER A 144 -10.48 -11.85 9.07
C SER A 144 -9.97 -13.27 9.33
N ARG A 145 -10.27 -14.22 8.44
CA ARG A 145 -9.81 -15.61 8.56
C ARG A 145 -8.39 -15.76 8.04
N LYS A 146 -7.62 -16.69 8.64
CA LYS A 146 -6.27 -17.05 8.19
C LYS A 146 -6.25 -17.42 6.70
N ASP A 147 -7.24 -18.20 6.26
CA ASP A 147 -7.54 -18.41 4.85
C ASP A 147 -8.78 -17.57 4.52
N GLN A 148 -8.57 -16.45 3.83
CA GLN A 148 -9.65 -15.51 3.51
C GLN A 148 -10.77 -16.21 2.75
N GLN A 149 -11.98 -16.18 3.30
CA GLN A 149 -13.18 -16.62 2.60
C GLN A 149 -13.70 -15.46 1.74
N ILE A 150 -13.44 -15.55 0.44
CA ILE A 150 -13.90 -14.56 -0.57
C ILE A 150 -14.88 -15.15 -1.58
N VAL A 151 -15.28 -16.40 -1.36
CA VAL A 151 -16.26 -17.17 -2.14
C VAL A 151 -17.19 -17.88 -1.15
N TRP A 152 -18.49 -17.83 -1.43
CA TRP A 152 -19.54 -18.44 -0.61
C TRP A 152 -20.50 -19.23 -1.49
N SER A 153 -21.23 -20.19 -0.93
CA SER A 153 -22.34 -20.80 -1.67
C SER A 153 -23.52 -19.84 -1.73
N LYS A 154 -24.29 -19.90 -2.83
CA LYS A 154 -25.55 -19.14 -2.98
C LYS A 154 -26.50 -19.36 -1.81
N HIS A 155 -26.66 -20.62 -1.40
CA HIS A 155 -27.52 -20.98 -0.28
C HIS A 155 -27.11 -20.26 1.02
N TYR A 156 -25.82 -20.28 1.35
CA TYR A 156 -25.31 -19.61 2.55
C TYR A 156 -25.53 -18.09 2.50
N MET A 157 -25.23 -17.45 1.37
CA MET A 157 -25.43 -16.00 1.25
C MET A 157 -26.91 -15.60 1.31
N CYS A 158 -27.80 -16.34 0.64
CA CYS A 158 -29.24 -16.08 0.71
C CYS A 158 -29.79 -16.24 2.12
N ALA A 159 -29.33 -17.27 2.85
CA ALA A 159 -29.74 -17.50 4.24
C ALA A 159 -29.28 -16.37 5.19
N ARG A 160 -28.10 -15.78 4.96
CA ARG A 160 -27.58 -14.66 5.77
C ARG A 160 -28.19 -13.31 5.39
N LEU A 161 -28.27 -13.01 4.09
CA LEU A 161 -28.62 -11.68 3.59
C LEU A 161 -30.11 -11.50 3.31
N GLY A 162 -30.85 -12.59 3.15
CA GLY A 162 -32.20 -12.58 2.60
C GLY A 162 -32.21 -12.58 1.07
N GLN A 163 -33.23 -13.22 0.48
CA GLN A 163 -33.33 -13.44 -0.96
C GLN A 163 -33.41 -12.11 -1.75
N ASP A 164 -34.26 -11.19 -1.32
CA ASP A 164 -34.47 -9.91 -2.03
C ASP A 164 -33.20 -9.04 -2.07
N PHE A 165 -32.47 -8.98 -0.94
CA PHE A 165 -31.19 -8.27 -0.87
C PHE A 165 -30.17 -8.91 -1.81
N TYR A 166 -30.04 -10.24 -1.73
CA TYR A 166 -29.12 -11.00 -2.55
C TYR A 166 -29.36 -10.75 -4.05
N ASP A 167 -30.61 -10.89 -4.50
CA ASP A 167 -30.98 -10.72 -5.90
C ASP A 167 -30.71 -9.28 -6.39
N GLN A 168 -30.97 -8.27 -5.54
CA GLN A 168 -30.64 -6.88 -5.87
C GLN A 168 -29.13 -6.68 -6.02
N TYR A 169 -28.30 -7.25 -5.15
CA TYR A 169 -26.84 -7.07 -5.19
C TYR A 169 -26.17 -7.85 -6.34
N VAL A 170 -26.73 -8.99 -6.74
CA VAL A 170 -26.35 -9.69 -7.98
C VAL A 170 -26.75 -8.84 -9.19
N ARG A 171 -27.97 -8.30 -9.22
CA ARG A 171 -28.45 -7.43 -10.32
C ARG A 171 -27.66 -6.12 -10.44
N THR A 172 -27.22 -5.56 -9.31
CA THR A 172 -26.36 -4.37 -9.27
C THR A 172 -24.96 -4.66 -9.84
N GLY A 173 -24.55 -5.93 -9.89
CA GLY A 173 -23.21 -6.34 -10.32
C GLY A 173 -22.13 -6.20 -9.26
N ILE A 174 -22.52 -6.05 -7.98
CA ILE A 174 -21.59 -6.06 -6.84
C ILE A 174 -21.23 -7.50 -6.46
N LEU A 175 -22.24 -8.38 -6.49
CA LEU A 175 -22.07 -9.83 -6.36
C LEU A 175 -22.14 -10.49 -7.74
N VAL A 176 -21.38 -11.56 -7.91
CA VAL A 176 -21.34 -12.37 -9.13
C VAL A 176 -21.53 -13.83 -8.78
N GLU A 177 -22.40 -14.48 -9.53
CA GLU A 177 -22.62 -15.93 -9.50
C GLU A 177 -21.73 -16.63 -10.53
N GLU A 178 -21.09 -17.73 -10.13
CA GLU A 178 -20.30 -18.61 -10.98
C GLU A 178 -20.74 -20.06 -10.75
N GLU A 179 -21.06 -20.77 -11.83
CA GLU A 179 -21.38 -22.20 -11.77
C GLU A 179 -20.08 -23.01 -11.74
N VAL A 180 -19.90 -23.79 -10.67
CA VAL A 180 -18.69 -24.58 -10.44
C VAL A 180 -19.06 -26.05 -10.31
N LEU A 181 -18.23 -26.92 -10.91
CA LEU A 181 -18.33 -28.37 -10.78
C LEU A 181 -17.79 -28.80 -9.41
N ASP A 182 -18.64 -29.35 -8.58
CA ASP A 182 -18.26 -30.06 -7.35
C ASP A 182 -18.15 -31.55 -7.65
N ILE A 183 -16.97 -32.11 -7.38
CA ILE A 183 -16.68 -33.53 -7.64
C ILE A 183 -16.51 -34.22 -6.29
N SER A 184 -17.51 -35.01 -5.90
CA SER A 184 -17.44 -35.82 -4.69
C SER A 184 -16.41 -36.94 -4.88
N ASN A 185 -15.45 -37.04 -3.95
CA ASN A 185 -14.50 -38.15 -3.88
C ASN A 185 -15.01 -39.28 -2.96
N ASP A 186 -16.28 -39.26 -2.54
CA ASP A 186 -16.86 -40.31 -1.72
C ASP A 186 -17.02 -41.60 -2.55
N PRO A 187 -16.33 -42.70 -2.20
CA PRO A 187 -16.44 -43.98 -2.90
C PRO A 187 -17.85 -44.57 -2.91
N ASN A 188 -18.74 -44.10 -2.02
CA ASN A 188 -20.10 -44.59 -1.86
C ASN A 188 -21.17 -43.70 -2.50
N ALA A 189 -20.80 -42.56 -3.09
CA ALA A 189 -21.75 -41.68 -3.75
C ALA A 189 -22.32 -42.36 -5.02
N ILE A 190 -23.58 -42.09 -5.35
CA ILE A 190 -24.18 -42.62 -6.58
C ILE A 190 -23.55 -41.86 -7.77
N ILE A 191 -23.46 -42.45 -8.97
CA ILE A 191 -22.82 -41.80 -10.15
C ILE A 191 -23.41 -40.41 -10.46
N SER A 192 -24.71 -40.20 -10.16
CA SER A 192 -25.42 -38.92 -10.31
C SER A 192 -25.06 -37.87 -9.24
N GLU A 193 -24.38 -38.27 -8.16
CA GLU A 193 -23.92 -37.40 -7.06
C GLU A 193 -22.42 -37.12 -7.13
N HIS A 194 -21.69 -37.81 -8.01
CA HIS A 194 -20.26 -37.63 -8.21
C HIS A 194 -19.90 -36.29 -8.82
N ILE A 195 -20.81 -35.68 -9.59
CA ILE A 195 -20.60 -34.40 -10.27
C ILE A 195 -21.87 -33.57 -10.11
N GLN A 196 -21.82 -32.55 -9.25
CA GLN A 196 -22.90 -31.59 -9.06
C GLN A 196 -22.44 -30.19 -9.44
N TYR A 197 -23.30 -29.44 -10.12
CA TYR A 197 -23.07 -28.01 -10.29
C TYR A 197 -23.54 -27.29 -9.03
N LYS A 198 -22.66 -26.45 -8.47
CA LYS A 198 -23.00 -25.53 -7.40
C LYS A 198 -22.77 -24.10 -7.85
N THR A 199 -23.67 -23.22 -7.47
CA THR A 199 -23.49 -21.78 -7.63
C THR A 199 -22.63 -21.25 -6.51
N GLU A 200 -21.41 -20.85 -6.86
CA GLU A 200 -20.52 -20.08 -6.00
C GLU A 200 -20.74 -18.59 -6.24
N VAL A 201 -20.64 -17.81 -5.17
CA VAL A 201 -20.91 -16.37 -5.17
C VAL A 201 -19.71 -15.66 -4.60
N ARG A 202 -19.32 -14.57 -5.25
CA ARG A 202 -18.22 -13.72 -4.81
C ARG A 202 -18.53 -12.26 -5.09
N PHE A 203 -17.78 -11.38 -4.44
CA PHE A 203 -17.73 -9.99 -4.88
C PHE A 203 -17.13 -9.90 -6.29
N TYR A 204 -17.60 -8.93 -7.07
CA TYR A 204 -17.11 -8.66 -8.42
C TYR A 204 -15.59 -8.51 -8.46
N HIS A 205 -15.04 -7.80 -7.46
CA HIS A 205 -13.61 -7.72 -7.20
C HIS A 205 -13.36 -7.69 -5.69
N LYS A 206 -12.18 -8.18 -5.22
CA LYS A 206 -11.83 -8.21 -3.79
C LYS A 206 -11.97 -6.83 -3.12
N LEU A 207 -11.67 -5.75 -3.83
CA LEU A 207 -11.84 -4.38 -3.30
C LEU A 207 -13.29 -4.02 -2.94
N PHE A 208 -14.30 -4.64 -3.55
CA PHE A 208 -15.70 -4.47 -3.10
C PHE A 208 -15.90 -5.18 -1.76
N CYS A 209 -15.34 -6.38 -1.58
CA CYS A 209 -15.32 -7.05 -0.28
C CYS A 209 -14.63 -6.17 0.78
N GLU A 210 -13.45 -5.63 0.47
CA GLU A 210 -12.74 -4.72 1.38
C GLU A 210 -13.51 -3.42 1.67
N TRP A 211 -14.25 -2.90 0.69
CA TRP A 211 -15.13 -1.75 0.87
C TRP A 211 -16.23 -2.00 1.89
N TYR A 212 -17.00 -3.10 1.75
CA TYR A 212 -18.06 -3.44 2.70
C TYR A 212 -17.50 -3.84 4.07
N ALA A 213 -16.38 -4.58 4.11
CA ALA A 213 -15.69 -4.87 5.37
C ALA A 213 -15.23 -3.60 6.11
N ALA A 214 -14.81 -2.56 5.38
CA ALA A 214 -14.44 -1.28 5.96
C ALA A 214 -15.61 -0.52 6.59
N HIS A 215 -16.85 -0.68 6.09
CA HIS A 215 -18.03 -0.13 6.76
C HIS A 215 -18.24 -0.79 8.13
N HIS A 216 -18.06 -2.11 8.22
CA HIS A 216 -18.12 -2.82 9.50
C HIS A 216 -17.05 -2.32 10.47
N LEU A 217 -15.79 -2.30 10.02
CA LEU A 217 -14.66 -1.87 10.85
C LEU A 217 -14.82 -0.41 11.29
N SER A 218 -15.26 0.47 10.38
CA SER A 218 -15.55 1.87 10.66
C SER A 218 -16.63 2.03 11.72
N ALA A 219 -17.77 1.34 11.57
CA ALA A 219 -18.85 1.38 12.54
C ALA A 219 -18.42 0.89 13.93
N TYR A 220 -17.54 -0.11 13.99
CA TYR A 220 -17.00 -0.62 15.24
C TYR A 220 -15.97 0.33 15.86
N ALA A 221 -14.93 0.72 15.12
CA ALA A 221 -13.85 1.58 15.60
C ALA A 221 -14.36 2.97 16.03
N SER A 222 -15.48 3.43 15.47
CA SER A 222 -16.11 4.70 15.86
C SER A 222 -16.81 4.65 17.22
N ARG A 223 -17.09 3.46 17.77
CA ARG A 223 -17.73 3.32 19.08
C ARG A 223 -16.72 3.64 20.18
N ASN A 224 -17.18 4.34 21.22
CA ASN A 224 -16.37 4.66 22.40
C ASN A 224 -16.41 3.56 23.47
N ASP A 225 -17.09 2.43 23.19
CA ASP A 225 -17.44 1.43 24.19
C ASP A 225 -16.71 0.10 23.98
N VAL A 226 -16.27 -0.51 25.09
CA VAL A 226 -15.30 -1.61 25.21
C VAL A 226 -16.01 -2.97 25.29
N THR A 227 -17.20 -3.09 24.72
CA THR A 227 -18.03 -4.28 24.89
C THR A 227 -18.78 -4.61 23.63
N LEU A 228 -18.15 -5.38 22.74
CA LEU A 228 -18.78 -6.38 21.89
C LEU A 228 -17.64 -7.23 21.33
N ASP A 229 -17.75 -8.55 21.47
CA ASP A 229 -16.89 -9.56 20.85
C ASP A 229 -17.81 -10.37 19.92
N PRO A 230 -17.58 -10.46 18.60
CA PRO A 230 -18.50 -11.09 17.67
C PRO A 230 -18.37 -12.62 17.73
N TRP A 231 -17.32 -13.12 18.40
CA TRP A 231 -17.03 -14.54 18.54
C TRP A 231 -17.61 -15.13 19.82
N LYS A 232 -18.15 -14.29 20.73
CA LYS A 232 -18.81 -14.76 21.95
C LYS A 232 -20.11 -15.52 21.71
N GLU A 233 -20.73 -15.41 20.54
CA GLU A 233 -21.94 -16.18 20.20
C GLU A 233 -21.64 -17.53 19.52
N SER A 234 -20.37 -17.88 19.30
CA SER A 234 -19.99 -19.10 18.55
C SER A 234 -19.16 -20.15 19.33
N GLU A 235 -18.78 -19.89 20.58
CA GLU A 235 -17.92 -20.82 21.37
C GLU A 235 -18.61 -21.48 22.58
N GLU A 236 -19.94 -21.50 22.65
CA GLU A 236 -20.65 -22.39 23.60
C GLU A 236 -20.92 -23.77 22.96
N SER A 237 -19.86 -24.53 22.70
CA SER A 237 -19.95 -25.99 22.70
C SER A 237 -18.58 -26.63 22.94
N GLU A 238 -18.49 -27.37 24.05
CA GLU A 238 -17.48 -28.38 24.37
C GLU A 238 -16.07 -27.88 24.73
N TYR A 239 -15.79 -27.70 26.03
CA TYR A 239 -15.00 -28.67 26.82
C TYR A 239 -14.90 -28.20 28.28
N SER A 240 -15.30 -29.08 29.20
CA SER A 240 -15.15 -28.95 30.65
C SER A 240 -13.81 -29.51 31.15
N ASP A 241 -13.43 -29.05 32.34
CA ASP A 241 -12.40 -29.58 33.26
C ASP A 241 -10.93 -29.26 32.90
N SER A 242 -10.04 -28.84 33.81
CA SER A 242 -10.05 -28.74 35.26
C SER A 242 -8.89 -27.84 35.73
N GLU A 243 -9.05 -27.27 36.92
CA GLU A 243 -8.10 -26.46 37.69
C GLU A 243 -6.71 -27.11 37.87
N ASN A 244 -5.66 -26.26 37.93
CA ASN A 244 -4.67 -26.29 39.01
C ASN A 244 -3.83 -25.00 39.03
N ASN A 245 -3.82 -24.36 40.21
CA ASN A 245 -2.96 -23.24 40.61
C ASN A 245 -1.54 -23.74 40.93
N ASP A 246 -0.51 -22.89 40.70
CA ASP A 246 0.45 -22.47 41.73
C ASP A 246 1.54 -21.50 41.17
N ASN A 247 1.63 -20.31 41.80
CA ASN A 247 2.76 -19.43 42.19
C ASN A 247 4.00 -19.31 41.26
N ASP A 248 4.57 -18.14 40.89
CA ASP A 248 4.98 -16.94 41.67
C ASP A 248 5.34 -15.78 40.68
N PRO A 249 5.44 -14.48 41.10
CA PRO A 249 5.54 -13.34 40.19
C PRO A 249 6.99 -12.85 39.93
N GLU A 250 7.42 -12.81 38.66
CA GLU A 250 8.60 -12.04 38.23
C GLU A 250 8.26 -10.55 37.98
N PRO A 251 9.17 -9.60 38.31
CA PRO A 251 8.93 -8.18 38.17
C PRO A 251 9.32 -7.66 36.78
N GLY A 252 8.44 -6.82 36.19
CA GLY A 252 8.88 -5.80 35.22
C GLY A 252 8.65 -6.11 33.75
N HIS A 253 7.47 -6.59 33.36
CA HIS A 253 6.93 -6.31 32.04
C HIS A 253 5.67 -5.45 32.19
N ARG A 254 5.75 -4.20 31.73
CA ARG A 254 4.56 -3.39 31.47
C ARG A 254 3.72 -4.16 30.44
N LYS A 255 2.74 -4.92 30.93
CA LYS A 255 1.62 -5.38 30.09
C LYS A 255 0.86 -4.12 29.69
N ASN A 256 1.07 -3.66 28.46
CA ASN A 256 0.14 -2.74 27.85
C ASN A 256 -1.22 -3.45 27.85
N VAL A 257 -2.20 -2.86 28.54
CA VAL A 257 -3.58 -3.33 28.48
C VAL A 257 -4.02 -3.11 27.04
N GLU A 258 -4.04 -4.17 26.23
CA GLU A 258 -4.57 -4.14 24.86
C GLU A 258 -6.01 -3.64 24.94
N SER A 259 -6.31 -2.58 24.20
CA SER A 259 -7.68 -2.10 24.08
C SER A 259 -8.50 -3.13 23.28
N GLN A 260 -9.80 -3.28 23.53
CA GLN A 260 -10.62 -4.23 22.76
C GLN A 260 -10.62 -3.90 21.25
N SER A 261 -10.38 -2.65 20.85
CA SER A 261 -10.10 -2.26 19.46
C SER A 261 -8.85 -2.89 18.85
N ASP A 262 -7.80 -3.12 19.65
CA ASP A 262 -6.56 -3.78 19.18
C ASP A 262 -6.80 -5.26 18.87
N HIS A 263 -7.75 -5.90 19.56
CA HIS A 263 -8.13 -7.30 19.35
C HIS A 263 -8.69 -7.53 17.94
N TYR A 264 -9.53 -6.62 17.43
CA TYR A 264 -10.15 -6.74 16.12
C TYR A 264 -9.21 -6.45 14.95
N LEU A 265 -8.37 -5.44 15.12
CA LEU A 265 -7.40 -5.03 14.10
C LEU A 265 -6.32 -6.12 13.92
N LYS A 266 -6.09 -6.96 14.94
CA LYS A 266 -5.14 -8.08 14.90
C LYS A 266 -5.50 -9.17 13.88
N TYR A 267 -6.78 -9.31 13.51
CA TYR A 267 -7.24 -10.35 12.57
C TYR A 267 -7.07 -9.98 11.10
N LEU A 268 -6.70 -8.73 10.80
CA LEU A 268 -6.53 -8.25 9.45
C LEU A 268 -5.07 -7.89 9.20
N ASP A 269 -4.35 -8.68 8.40
CA ASP A 269 -3.00 -8.31 7.97
C ASP A 269 -3.07 -7.09 7.04
N PRO A 270 -2.48 -5.93 7.42
CA PRO A 270 -2.51 -4.73 6.57
C PRO A 270 -1.88 -4.91 5.19
N HIS A 271 -1.01 -5.89 5.00
CA HIS A 271 -0.43 -6.19 3.69
C HIS A 271 -1.47 -6.82 2.74
N ASP A 272 -2.36 -7.67 3.28
CA ASP A 272 -3.35 -8.41 2.49
C ASP A 272 -4.65 -7.63 2.29
N VAL A 273 -4.96 -6.69 3.19
CA VAL A 273 -6.23 -5.92 3.21
C VAL A 273 -6.02 -4.43 3.45
N GLN A 274 -4.97 -3.84 2.87
CA GLN A 274 -4.68 -2.42 3.02
C GLN A 274 -5.87 -1.51 2.66
N TYR A 275 -6.77 -1.92 1.77
CA TYR A 275 -7.91 -1.08 1.40
C TYR A 275 -9.00 -1.08 2.46
N VAL A 276 -9.15 -2.13 3.28
CA VAL A 276 -10.04 -2.10 4.45
C VAL A 276 -9.67 -0.94 5.37
N TYR A 277 -8.38 -0.80 5.70
CA TYR A 277 -7.88 0.27 6.55
C TYR A 277 -8.04 1.66 5.92
N ARG A 278 -7.69 1.78 4.63
CA ARG A 278 -7.83 3.02 3.85
C ARG A 278 -9.27 3.50 3.77
N PHE A 279 -10.19 2.61 3.37
CA PHE A 279 -11.61 2.91 3.31
C PHE A 279 -12.17 3.26 4.67
N THR A 280 -11.80 2.52 5.73
CA THR A 280 -12.22 2.83 7.09
C THR A 280 -11.87 4.27 7.47
N CYS A 281 -10.66 4.70 7.13
CA CYS A 281 -10.19 6.07 7.40
C CYS A 281 -10.93 7.14 6.58
N GLY A 282 -11.31 6.84 5.33
CA GLY A 282 -12.08 7.75 4.51
C GLY A 282 -13.60 7.73 4.78
N LEU A 283 -14.10 6.70 5.47
CA LEU A 283 -15.51 6.54 5.83
C LEU A 283 -15.85 7.23 7.16
N ASN A 284 -14.96 7.18 8.16
CA ASN A 284 -15.21 7.80 9.46
C ASN A 284 -13.94 8.35 10.10
N ARG A 285 -14.01 9.61 10.54
CA ARG A 285 -12.88 10.34 11.14
C ARG A 285 -12.41 9.77 12.49
N THR A 286 -13.33 9.38 13.37
CA THR A 286 -13.00 8.80 14.68
C THR A 286 -12.36 7.43 14.51
N ALA A 287 -12.91 6.60 13.62
CA ALA A 287 -12.28 5.33 13.25
C ALA A 287 -10.88 5.55 12.64
N ALA A 288 -10.73 6.56 11.79
CA ALA A 288 -9.44 6.90 11.17
C ALA A 288 -8.35 7.18 12.21
N ASP A 289 -8.65 8.00 13.23
CA ASP A 289 -7.69 8.34 14.28
C ASP A 289 -7.19 7.09 15.02
N LYS A 290 -8.11 6.17 15.38
CA LYS A 290 -7.75 4.91 16.06
C LYS A 290 -6.97 3.96 15.16
N VAL A 291 -7.38 3.80 13.90
CA VAL A 291 -6.71 2.92 12.92
C VAL A 291 -5.29 3.43 12.63
N ILE A 292 -5.12 4.73 12.42
CA ILE A 292 -3.80 5.33 12.16
C ILE A 292 -2.89 5.16 13.37
N GLU A 293 -3.42 5.35 14.59
CA GLU A 293 -2.66 5.11 15.82
C GLU A 293 -2.24 3.65 15.97
N TYR A 294 -3.15 2.71 15.70
CA TYR A 294 -2.88 1.26 15.71
C TYR A 294 -1.79 0.87 14.71
N LEU A 295 -1.89 1.30 13.45
CA LEU A 295 -0.90 0.96 12.42
C LEU A 295 0.49 1.53 12.75
N ARG A 296 0.54 2.67 13.45
CA ARG A 296 1.79 3.34 13.81
C ARG A 296 2.56 2.61 14.92
N THR A 297 1.88 2.01 15.89
CA THR A 297 2.54 1.36 17.03
C THR A 297 3.21 0.02 16.66
N ARG A 298 3.01 -0.46 15.43
CA ARG A 298 3.59 -1.69 14.92
C ARG A 298 4.81 -1.43 14.05
N GLU A 299 5.95 -2.00 14.44
CA GLU A 299 7.29 -1.75 13.87
C GLU A 299 7.40 -1.88 12.34
N ARG A 300 6.54 -2.68 11.69
CA ARG A 300 6.55 -2.87 10.23
C ARG A 300 5.38 -2.19 9.49
N GLU A 301 4.37 -1.73 10.21
CA GLU A 301 3.09 -1.27 9.62
C GLU A 301 2.93 0.26 9.62
N GLY A 302 3.85 0.99 10.27
CA GLY A 302 3.83 2.46 10.30
C GLY A 302 3.81 3.11 8.91
N LYS A 303 4.30 2.42 7.88
CA LYS A 303 4.22 2.90 6.48
C LYS A 303 2.78 2.88 5.93
N PHE A 304 1.92 1.94 6.35
CA PHE A 304 0.51 1.90 5.93
C PHE A 304 -0.33 3.02 6.55
N ALA A 305 0.11 3.57 7.69
CA ALA A 305 -0.52 4.74 8.29
C ALA A 305 -0.48 5.95 7.32
N THR A 306 0.59 6.09 6.52
CA THR A 306 0.68 7.13 5.47
C THR A 306 -0.45 7.01 4.46
N LEU A 307 -0.74 5.78 3.99
CA LEU A 307 -1.83 5.53 3.04
C LEU A 307 -3.19 5.90 3.64
N CYS A 308 -3.39 5.62 4.92
CA CYS A 308 -4.62 5.91 5.64
C CYS A 308 -4.82 7.42 5.90
N ILE A 309 -3.75 8.17 6.11
CA ILE A 309 -3.81 9.62 6.31
C ILE A 309 -4.28 10.35 5.05
N LEU A 310 -3.81 9.91 3.88
CA LEU A 310 -4.25 10.46 2.59
C LEU A 310 -5.73 10.19 2.29
N GLU A 311 -6.36 9.22 2.99
CA GLU A 311 -7.79 8.93 2.85
C GLU A 311 -8.67 9.79 3.76
N LYS A 312 -8.10 10.44 4.78
CA LYS A 312 -8.91 11.23 5.73
C LYS A 312 -9.63 12.34 4.99
N SER A 313 -10.94 12.16 4.83
CA SER A 313 -11.83 13.22 4.37
C SER A 313 -12.20 14.10 5.57
N GLY A 314 -12.03 15.42 5.45
CA GLY A 314 -12.23 16.33 6.58
C GLY A 314 -11.63 17.71 6.37
N LYS A 315 -11.51 18.47 7.45
CA LYS A 315 -10.88 19.79 7.44
C LYS A 315 -9.38 19.64 7.18
N VAL A 316 -8.82 20.55 6.38
CA VAL A 316 -7.40 20.55 5.99
C VAL A 316 -6.50 20.48 7.22
N GLU A 317 -6.88 21.15 8.31
CA GLU A 317 -6.14 21.19 9.58
C GLU A 317 -5.88 19.79 10.18
N ASP A 318 -6.83 18.87 10.04
CA ASP A 318 -6.72 17.53 10.63
C ASP A 318 -5.73 16.66 9.86
N VAL A 319 -5.71 16.82 8.54
CA VAL A 319 -4.73 16.17 7.66
C VAL A 319 -3.34 16.73 7.94
N LEU A 320 -3.21 18.06 8.03
CA LEU A 320 -1.94 18.72 8.36
C LEU A 320 -1.41 18.30 9.74
N GLN A 321 -2.29 18.14 10.72
CA GLN A 321 -1.90 17.68 12.05
C GLN A 321 -1.39 16.22 12.03
N ALA A 322 -1.97 15.36 11.19
CA ALA A 322 -1.49 13.99 11.00
C ALA A 322 -0.14 13.96 10.25
N VAL A 323 0.00 14.76 9.18
CA VAL A 323 1.26 14.91 8.43
C VAL A 323 2.37 15.43 9.34
N LYS A 324 2.10 16.44 10.17
CA LYS A 324 3.04 16.98 11.16
C LYS A 324 3.51 15.92 12.16
N ARG A 325 2.61 15.05 12.61
CA ARG A 325 2.98 13.94 13.50
C ARG A 325 3.88 12.93 12.79
N LEU A 326 3.58 12.54 11.55
CA LEU A 326 4.45 11.62 10.80
C LEU A 326 5.83 12.20 10.49
N CYS A 327 5.87 13.46 10.07
CA CYS A 327 7.13 14.14 9.76
C CYS A 327 7.97 14.43 11.01
N SER A 328 7.41 14.31 12.22
CA SER A 328 8.19 14.45 13.46
C SER A 328 9.11 13.25 13.76
N ASP A 329 8.85 12.11 13.13
CA ASP A 329 9.66 10.89 13.21
C ASP A 329 10.39 10.61 11.87
N THR A 330 11.00 9.44 11.74
CA THR A 330 11.71 8.98 10.54
C THR A 330 10.73 8.53 9.46
N VAL A 331 10.76 9.19 8.31
CA VAL A 331 10.01 8.82 7.11
C VAL A 331 10.86 7.89 6.24
N TYR A 332 10.43 6.64 6.10
CA TYR A 332 11.15 5.62 5.32
C TYR A 332 10.66 5.55 3.88
N ILE A 333 11.60 5.46 2.94
CA ILE A 333 11.35 5.13 1.52
C ILE A 333 12.26 3.96 1.16
N ASP A 334 11.68 2.77 0.99
CA ASP A 334 12.40 1.54 0.71
C ASP A 334 12.18 1.08 -0.75
N ASN A 335 13.22 0.56 -1.40
CA ASN A 335 13.08 -0.01 -2.74
C ASN A 335 12.21 -1.28 -2.76
N GLY A 336 12.13 -2.01 -1.64
CA GLY A 336 11.24 -3.15 -1.45
C GLY A 336 9.78 -2.77 -1.27
N ASP A 337 9.48 -1.49 -0.97
CA ASP A 337 8.10 -1.01 -0.86
C ASP A 337 7.39 -1.03 -2.23
N SER A 338 6.07 -1.19 -2.20
CA SER A 338 5.25 -1.04 -3.41
C SER A 338 5.44 0.35 -4.03
N LEU A 339 5.25 0.47 -5.35
CA LEU A 339 5.35 1.77 -6.03
C LEU A 339 4.34 2.77 -5.45
N LEU A 340 3.14 2.29 -5.11
CA LEU A 340 2.09 3.04 -4.44
C LEU A 340 2.57 3.62 -3.12
N LEU A 341 3.14 2.79 -2.25
CA LEU A 341 3.59 3.24 -0.94
C LEU A 341 4.68 4.31 -1.07
N ARG A 342 5.67 4.11 -1.97
CA ARG A 342 6.70 5.12 -2.25
C ARG A 342 6.10 6.43 -2.75
N ARG A 343 5.14 6.37 -3.70
CA ARG A 343 4.50 7.56 -4.27
C ARG A 343 3.68 8.33 -3.24
N CYS A 344 2.95 7.63 -2.38
CA CYS A 344 2.19 8.23 -1.27
C CYS A 344 3.10 8.84 -0.21
N THR A 345 4.23 8.20 0.11
CA THR A 345 5.23 8.79 1.01
C THR A 345 5.83 10.07 0.44
N ILE A 346 6.12 10.13 -0.86
CA ILE A 346 6.59 11.36 -1.51
C ILE A 346 5.53 12.46 -1.49
N GLN A 347 4.26 12.14 -1.79
CA GLN A 347 3.16 13.11 -1.65
C GLN A 347 3.01 13.65 -0.23
N LEU A 348 3.20 12.80 0.79
CA LEU A 348 3.19 13.26 2.17
C LEU A 348 4.31 14.27 2.43
N LEU A 349 5.50 14.06 1.86
CA LEU A 349 6.61 15.01 1.93
C LEU A 349 6.30 16.30 1.16
N ASP A 350 5.62 16.22 0.01
CA ASP A 350 5.16 17.39 -0.76
C ASP A 350 4.14 18.22 0.04
N ILE A 351 3.18 17.57 0.69
CA ILE A 351 2.21 18.24 1.57
C ILE A 351 2.93 18.91 2.75
N ALA A 352 3.90 18.22 3.36
CA ALA A 352 4.70 18.77 4.44
C ALA A 352 5.47 20.01 3.97
N LEU A 353 6.11 19.94 2.81
CA LEU A 353 6.85 21.05 2.20
C LEU A 353 5.93 22.24 1.89
N ALA A 354 4.79 22.01 1.24
CA ALA A 354 3.84 23.04 0.85
C ALA A 354 3.22 23.78 2.05
N ASN A 355 3.24 23.17 3.24
CA ASN A 355 2.70 23.73 4.48
C ASN A 355 3.79 24.07 5.51
N GLU A 356 5.05 24.14 5.07
CA GLU A 356 6.21 24.49 5.91
C GLU A 356 6.35 23.61 7.18
N ILE A 357 5.88 22.37 7.10
CA ILE A 357 6.00 21.39 8.18
C ILE A 357 7.44 20.90 8.25
N SER A 358 8.04 20.96 9.44
CA SER A 358 9.37 20.41 9.72
C SER A 358 9.41 18.91 9.50
N ILE A 359 10.40 18.43 8.75
CA ILE A 359 10.62 17.02 8.48
C ILE A 359 11.86 16.59 9.27
N SER A 360 11.66 15.73 10.26
CA SER A 360 12.69 15.27 11.19
C SER A 360 13.77 14.47 10.48
N ARG A 361 13.40 13.37 9.81
CA ARG A 361 14.35 12.53 9.10
C ARG A 361 13.70 11.84 7.91
N VAL A 362 14.40 11.79 6.77
CA VAL A 362 14.05 10.94 5.63
C VAL A 362 15.11 9.86 5.47
N TRP A 363 14.69 8.61 5.45
CA TRP A 363 15.55 7.43 5.31
C TRP A 363 15.30 6.72 3.98
N LEU A 364 16.28 6.78 3.09
CA LEU A 364 16.28 6.09 1.80
C LEU A 364 17.00 4.74 1.94
N TYR A 365 16.28 3.64 1.67
CA TYR A 365 16.83 2.28 1.74
C TYR A 365 16.87 1.63 0.36
N ASN A 366 18.08 1.44 -0.16
CA ASN A 366 18.39 0.82 -1.45
C ASN A 366 17.63 1.40 -2.65
N CYS A 367 17.14 2.63 -2.55
CA CYS A 367 16.22 3.23 -3.51
C CYS A 367 16.82 4.42 -4.26
N TYR A 368 17.99 4.92 -3.90
CA TYR A 368 18.62 6.07 -4.58
C TYR A 368 19.09 5.68 -5.99
N SER A 369 18.84 6.52 -6.98
CA SER A 369 19.39 6.34 -8.34
C SER A 369 20.41 7.43 -8.68
N THR A 370 19.94 8.66 -8.85
CA THR A 370 20.75 9.81 -9.29
C THR A 370 20.14 11.12 -8.77
N VAL A 371 20.73 12.26 -9.11
CA VAL A 371 20.17 13.60 -8.86
C VAL A 371 19.99 14.32 -10.20
N ASP A 372 18.76 14.74 -10.51
CA ASP A 372 18.49 15.56 -11.69
C ASP A 372 18.77 17.03 -11.39
N LEU A 373 19.96 17.48 -11.77
CA LEU A 373 20.42 18.86 -11.61
C LEU A 373 19.78 19.83 -12.61
N ARG A 374 19.28 19.34 -13.76
CA ARG A 374 18.73 20.17 -14.84
C ARG A 374 17.26 20.50 -14.60
N GLY A 375 16.50 19.56 -14.03
CA GLY A 375 15.06 19.65 -13.86
C GLY A 375 14.55 20.20 -12.53
N GLY A 376 15.40 20.84 -11.71
CA GLY A 376 14.97 21.38 -10.41
C GLY A 376 15.73 20.86 -9.19
N ASN A 377 16.77 20.02 -9.38
CA ASN A 377 17.56 19.40 -8.30
C ASN A 377 16.72 18.41 -7.52
N HIS A 378 16.14 17.46 -8.24
CA HIS A 378 15.35 16.39 -7.65
C HIS A 378 16.24 15.18 -7.38
N LEU A 379 16.06 14.54 -6.23
CA LEU A 379 16.67 13.25 -5.95
C LEU A 379 15.81 12.17 -6.62
N GLN A 380 16.37 11.48 -7.62
CA GLN A 380 15.68 10.42 -8.33
C GLN A 380 15.88 9.08 -7.66
N LEU A 381 14.79 8.33 -7.54
CA LEU A 381 14.77 6.96 -7.05
C LEU A 381 14.89 5.96 -8.19
N LYS A 382 15.32 4.73 -7.90
CA LYS A 382 15.38 3.62 -8.87
C LYS A 382 14.03 3.29 -9.52
N SER A 383 12.92 3.73 -8.91
CA SER A 383 11.57 3.63 -9.46
C SER A 383 11.18 4.78 -10.41
N ASN A 384 12.13 5.66 -10.77
CA ASN A 384 11.90 6.90 -11.52
C ASN A 384 11.00 7.93 -10.82
N LEU A 385 10.65 7.68 -9.55
CA LEU A 385 10.03 8.70 -8.71
C LEU A 385 11.08 9.72 -8.28
N SER A 386 10.67 10.96 -8.09
CA SER A 386 11.55 12.07 -7.74
C SER A 386 11.14 12.66 -6.39
N ILE A 387 12.11 12.91 -5.52
CA ILE A 387 11.92 13.65 -4.28
C ILE A 387 12.35 15.11 -4.55
N PRO A 388 11.46 16.10 -4.37
CA PRO A 388 11.83 17.50 -4.52
C PRO A 388 12.72 17.97 -3.39
N VAL A 389 13.35 19.12 -3.58
CA VAL A 389 14.16 19.76 -2.53
C VAL A 389 13.29 20.02 -1.30
N LEU A 390 13.54 19.25 -0.23
CA LEU A 390 12.82 19.37 1.03
C LEU A 390 13.49 20.45 1.90
N THR A 391 13.07 21.70 1.77
CA THR A 391 13.69 22.84 2.48
C THR A 391 13.57 22.76 4.00
N THR A 392 12.56 22.05 4.51
CA THR A 392 12.28 21.84 5.95
C THR A 392 12.86 20.54 6.51
N LEU A 393 13.65 19.79 5.73
CA LEU A 393 14.27 18.53 6.15
C LEU A 393 15.47 18.75 7.07
N ASN A 394 15.48 18.12 8.24
CA ASN A 394 16.59 18.18 9.20
C ASN A 394 17.65 17.11 8.96
N GLU A 395 17.26 15.87 8.63
CA GLU A 395 18.20 14.76 8.45
C GLU A 395 17.88 13.93 7.20
N LEU A 396 18.90 13.67 6.37
CA LEU A 396 18.80 12.78 5.21
C LEU A 396 19.70 11.57 5.43
N VAL A 397 19.14 10.37 5.34
CA VAL A 397 19.88 9.11 5.43
C VAL A 397 19.77 8.35 4.11
N ILE A 398 20.91 7.98 3.53
CA ILE A 398 21.01 7.18 2.32
C ILE A 398 21.72 5.88 2.66
N ARG A 399 21.01 4.76 2.59
CA ARG A 399 21.56 3.42 2.76
C ARG A 399 21.53 2.67 1.44
N GLU A 400 22.69 2.29 0.91
CA GLU A 400 22.82 1.55 -0.34
C GLU A 400 23.74 0.35 -0.14
N GLU A 401 23.15 -0.80 0.17
CA GLU A 401 23.81 -2.06 0.53
C GLU A 401 24.84 -2.49 -0.52
N GLY A 402 26.11 -2.34 -0.15
CA GLY A 402 27.26 -2.74 -0.94
C GLY A 402 27.49 -1.90 -2.20
N ARG A 403 26.76 -0.82 -2.44
CA ARG A 403 26.92 -0.02 -3.65
C ARG A 403 28.13 0.90 -3.53
N GLU A 404 28.87 1.02 -4.63
CA GLU A 404 29.85 2.08 -4.82
C GLU A 404 29.17 3.32 -5.39
N ILE A 405 29.19 4.40 -4.63
CA ILE A 405 28.67 5.70 -5.05
C ILE A 405 29.80 6.45 -5.76
N THR A 406 29.57 6.80 -7.01
CA THR A 406 30.56 7.51 -7.84
C THR A 406 30.78 8.95 -7.35
N SER A 407 31.89 9.57 -7.79
CA SER A 407 32.17 10.97 -7.47
C SER A 407 31.12 11.94 -8.01
N GLU A 408 30.55 11.64 -9.18
CA GLU A 408 29.47 12.42 -9.78
C GLU A 408 28.17 12.32 -8.97
N GLU A 409 27.75 11.10 -8.63
CA GLU A 409 26.56 10.86 -7.79
C GLU A 409 26.71 11.52 -6.42
N PHE A 410 27.86 11.36 -5.77
CA PHE A 410 28.09 11.96 -4.47
C PHE A 410 28.05 13.49 -4.53
N THR A 411 28.64 14.08 -5.57
CA THR A 411 28.56 15.53 -5.83
C THR A 411 27.10 15.97 -6.02
N GLY A 412 26.31 15.24 -6.79
CA GLY A 412 24.88 15.50 -6.97
C GLY A 412 24.11 15.46 -5.65
N ILE A 413 24.38 14.48 -4.79
CA ILE A 413 23.75 14.37 -3.46
C ILE A 413 24.11 15.55 -2.56
N LEU A 414 25.38 15.99 -2.57
CA LEU A 414 25.82 17.17 -1.81
C LEU A 414 25.14 18.45 -2.32
N GLN A 415 25.00 18.58 -3.65
CA GLN A 415 24.28 19.71 -4.26
C GLN A 415 22.80 19.71 -3.91
N TYR A 416 22.12 18.56 -3.97
CA TYR A 416 20.75 18.42 -3.48
C TYR A 416 20.64 18.83 -2.01
N SER A 417 21.50 18.28 -1.16
CA SER A 417 21.55 18.55 0.29
C SER A 417 21.85 20.02 0.60
N SER A 418 22.62 20.70 -0.26
CA SER A 418 22.91 22.12 -0.14
C SER A 418 21.66 23.00 -0.26
N LYS A 419 20.61 22.51 -0.93
CA LYS A 419 19.34 23.21 -1.15
C LYS A 419 18.30 22.89 -0.08
N CYS A 420 18.46 21.81 0.67
CA CYS A 420 17.65 21.51 1.85
C CYS A 420 18.05 22.45 2.99
N LEU A 421 17.38 23.60 3.13
CA LEU A 421 17.81 24.72 3.97
C LEU A 421 17.91 24.40 5.48
N ALA A 422 17.01 23.57 5.99
CA ALA A 422 16.99 23.14 7.39
C ALA A 422 17.92 21.94 7.69
N LEU A 423 18.62 21.40 6.69
CA LEU A 423 19.41 20.17 6.85
C LEU A 423 20.56 20.39 7.83
N LYS A 424 20.65 19.50 8.81
CA LYS A 424 21.68 19.47 9.86
C LYS A 424 22.64 18.33 9.65
N GLU A 425 22.14 17.16 9.23
CA GLU A 425 22.96 15.96 9.09
C GLU A 425 22.61 15.18 7.80
N LEU A 426 23.65 14.71 7.12
CA LEU A 426 23.59 13.85 5.95
C LEU A 426 24.35 12.56 6.25
N TRP A 427 23.66 11.43 6.15
CA TRP A 427 24.17 10.13 6.57
C TRP A 427 24.25 9.15 5.40
N PHE A 428 25.36 8.42 5.33
CA PHE A 428 25.57 7.34 4.35
C PHE A 428 25.84 6.02 5.05
N TRP A 429 25.09 4.98 4.68
CA TRP A 429 25.13 3.67 5.33
C TRP A 429 25.36 2.55 4.34
N SER A 430 26.23 1.62 4.70
CA SER A 430 26.47 0.36 3.97
C SER A 430 26.88 0.53 2.51
N CYS A 431 27.37 1.70 2.12
CA CYS A 431 27.85 2.02 0.77
C CYS A 431 29.32 2.48 0.82
N LEU A 432 29.99 2.41 -0.33
CA LEU A 432 31.33 2.97 -0.52
C LEU A 432 31.19 4.38 -1.10
N LEU A 433 31.83 5.35 -0.46
CA LEU A 433 31.87 6.74 -0.92
C LEU A 433 33.25 7.08 -1.52
N PRO A 434 33.36 8.13 -2.35
CA PRO A 434 34.64 8.60 -2.85
C PRO A 434 35.61 8.98 -1.70
N PRO A 435 36.93 8.74 -1.85
CA PRO A 435 37.91 9.01 -0.80
C PRO A 435 38.15 10.52 -0.55
N SER A 436 37.80 11.38 -1.51
CA SER A 436 37.90 12.83 -1.40
C SER A 436 36.78 13.52 -2.17
N VAL A 437 36.57 14.81 -1.89
CA VAL A 437 35.46 15.61 -2.44
C VAL A 437 35.99 16.92 -3.02
N GLN A 438 35.33 17.44 -4.06
CA GLN A 438 35.62 18.77 -4.58
C GLN A 438 35.14 19.86 -3.60
N ALA A 439 35.97 20.88 -3.38
CA ALA A 439 35.72 21.91 -2.38
C ALA A 439 34.49 22.78 -2.69
N GLU A 440 34.20 23.00 -3.97
CA GLU A 440 33.04 23.77 -4.44
C GLU A 440 31.73 23.13 -3.97
N SER A 441 31.66 21.79 -4.02
CA SER A 441 30.48 20.98 -3.71
C SER A 441 30.06 21.02 -2.23
N VAL A 442 30.97 21.40 -1.32
CA VAL A 442 30.73 21.43 0.12
C VAL A 442 30.61 22.84 0.71
N SER A 443 30.83 23.88 -0.10
CA SER A 443 30.89 25.28 0.37
C SER A 443 29.66 25.74 1.15
N VAL A 444 28.45 25.44 0.65
CA VAL A 444 27.17 25.78 1.28
C VAL A 444 26.87 24.92 2.51
N LEU A 445 27.30 23.66 2.50
CA LEU A 445 27.16 22.76 3.65
C LEU A 445 28.07 23.24 4.79
N ARG A 446 29.28 23.71 4.45
CA ARG A 446 30.26 24.27 5.39
C ARG A 446 29.75 25.55 6.04
N SER A 447 29.19 26.49 5.28
CA SER A 447 28.66 27.74 5.84
C SER A 447 27.50 27.52 6.81
N ARG A 448 26.79 26.40 6.68
CA ARG A 448 25.68 26.00 7.55
C ARG A 448 26.07 24.96 8.61
N ASN A 449 27.35 24.58 8.67
CA ASN A 449 27.88 23.57 9.59
C ASN A 449 27.10 22.24 9.54
N VAL A 450 26.72 21.79 8.34
CA VAL A 450 26.04 20.51 8.14
C VAL A 450 27.04 19.38 8.37
N LYS A 451 26.67 18.37 9.16
CA LYS A 451 27.50 17.18 9.33
C LYS A 451 27.26 16.20 8.19
N VAL A 452 28.34 15.69 7.60
CA VAL A 452 28.27 14.62 6.60
C VAL A 452 28.98 13.40 7.16
N ILE A 453 28.22 12.34 7.42
CA ILE A 453 28.66 11.17 8.17
C ILE A 453 28.56 9.95 7.28
N TRP A 454 29.61 9.14 7.29
CA TRP A 454 29.72 7.93 6.51
C TRP A 454 30.03 6.75 7.41
N ARG A 455 29.14 5.76 7.36
CA ARG A 455 29.30 4.46 7.97
C ARG A 455 29.28 3.41 6.87
N ALA A 456 30.46 2.94 6.49
CA ALA A 456 30.60 1.75 5.66
C ALA A 456 30.18 0.50 6.48
N GLN A 457 30.66 -0.70 6.13
CA GLN A 457 30.25 -1.90 6.86
C GLN A 457 31.14 -2.27 8.06
N SER A 458 32.35 -1.74 8.17
CA SER A 458 33.32 -2.12 9.21
C SER A 458 32.97 -1.69 10.64
N TYR A 459 31.76 -1.16 10.87
CA TYR A 459 31.33 -0.50 12.11
C TYR A 459 32.11 0.77 12.46
N ILE A 460 33.05 1.22 11.61
CA ILE A 460 33.76 2.50 11.74
C ILE A 460 32.92 3.63 11.16
N TRP A 461 32.96 4.78 11.83
CA TRP A 461 32.24 5.98 11.46
C TRP A 461 33.25 7.04 11.03
N TYR A 462 33.01 7.63 9.88
CA TYR A 462 33.81 8.72 9.33
C TYR A 462 32.95 9.98 9.22
N GLN A 463 33.54 11.13 9.45
CA GLN A 463 32.92 12.43 9.19
C GLN A 463 33.74 13.16 8.11
N LEU A 464 33.07 13.75 7.14
CA LEU A 464 33.74 14.57 6.14
C LEU A 464 34.14 15.90 6.77
N ASN A 465 35.44 16.20 6.77
CA ASN A 465 35.91 17.53 7.12
C ASN A 465 35.66 18.45 5.92
N LEU A 466 34.69 19.36 6.05
CA LEU A 466 34.28 20.25 4.97
C LEU A 466 35.32 21.34 4.63
N GLN A 467 36.38 21.48 5.43
CA GLN A 467 37.49 22.40 5.14
C GLN A 467 38.60 21.71 4.35
N SER A 468 38.98 20.48 4.75
CA SER A 468 40.03 19.71 4.06
C SER A 468 39.49 18.85 2.90
N CYS A 469 38.18 18.66 2.83
CA CYS A 469 37.48 17.77 1.89
C CYS A 469 37.91 16.30 1.96
N LEU A 470 38.39 15.89 3.15
CA LEU A 470 38.84 14.53 3.46
C LEU A 470 38.03 13.93 4.59
N TRP A 471 37.91 12.61 4.60
CA TRP A 471 37.28 11.86 5.69
C TRP A 471 38.18 11.78 6.92
N GLU A 472 37.57 11.96 8.09
CA GLU A 472 38.21 11.81 9.40
C GLU A 472 37.44 10.81 10.24
N TYR A 473 38.11 10.13 11.18
CA TYR A 473 37.44 9.26 12.14
C TYR A 473 36.49 10.08 13.01
N ASN A 474 35.22 9.67 13.07
CA ASN A 474 34.19 10.38 13.84
C ASN A 474 34.52 10.40 15.34
N ASP A 475 35.03 9.27 15.86
CA ASP A 475 35.40 9.14 17.28
C ASP A 475 36.75 9.80 17.62
N PHE A 476 37.56 10.14 16.60
CA PHE A 476 38.87 10.78 16.74
C PHE A 476 39.01 11.95 15.76
N PRO A 477 38.35 13.10 16.03
CA PRO A 477 38.41 14.28 15.17
C PRO A 477 39.85 14.71 14.86
N GLY A 478 40.15 15.05 13.61
CA GLY A 478 41.50 15.39 13.14
C GLY A 478 42.35 14.18 12.70
N ARG A 479 41.98 12.94 13.04
CA ARG A 479 42.62 11.75 12.47
C ARG A 479 42.01 11.48 11.08
N LYS A 480 42.79 11.78 10.04
CA LYS A 480 42.40 11.51 8.65
C LYS A 480 42.34 10.02 8.35
N MET A 481 41.38 9.62 7.53
CA MET A 481 41.33 8.31 6.91
C MET A 481 42.51 8.16 5.96
N THR A 482 43.23 7.05 6.04
CA THR A 482 44.34 6.73 5.13
C THR A 482 43.85 5.92 3.93
N ASP A 483 44.68 5.82 2.88
CA ASP A 483 44.39 4.94 1.74
C ASP A 483 44.25 3.47 2.18
N GLU A 484 45.04 3.02 3.15
CA GLU A 484 44.93 1.66 3.70
C GLU A 484 43.60 1.41 4.41
N ASP A 485 43.11 2.41 5.16
CA ASP A 485 41.79 2.35 5.80
C ASP A 485 40.69 2.30 4.74
N TYR A 486 40.78 3.13 3.69
CA TYR A 486 39.85 3.11 2.58
C TYR A 486 39.84 1.74 1.87
N GLN A 487 41.02 1.17 1.56
CA GLN A 487 41.13 -0.16 0.96
C GLN A 487 40.61 -1.28 1.88
N ARG A 488 40.61 -1.07 3.20
CA ARG A 488 39.95 -1.97 4.15
C ARG A 488 38.42 -1.94 3.96
N GLU A 489 37.82 -0.76 3.86
CA GLU A 489 36.38 -0.60 3.60
C GLU A 489 35.97 -1.21 2.25
N VAL A 490 36.76 -0.98 1.20
CA VAL A 490 36.54 -1.58 -0.13
C VAL A 490 36.49 -3.10 -0.04
N ARG A 491 37.44 -3.72 0.69
CA ARG A 491 37.48 -5.18 0.86
C ARG A 491 36.27 -5.70 1.63
N TYR A 492 35.87 -5.02 2.71
CA TYR A 492 34.69 -5.43 3.48
C TYR A 492 33.42 -5.39 2.64
N ILE A 493 33.22 -4.33 1.85
CA ILE A 493 32.05 -4.20 0.98
C ILE A 493 32.03 -5.28 -0.10
N ARG A 494 33.17 -5.58 -0.74
CA ARG A 494 33.26 -6.63 -1.79
C ARG A 494 32.98 -8.03 -1.25
N LEU A 495 33.54 -8.39 -0.09
CA LEU A 495 33.27 -9.68 0.56
C LEU A 495 31.78 -9.93 0.87
N LEU A 496 31.01 -8.85 1.08
CA LEU A 496 29.58 -8.95 1.34
C LEU A 496 28.74 -9.13 0.07
N GLN A 497 29.22 -8.60 -1.05
CA GLN A 497 28.58 -8.83 -2.34
C GLN A 497 28.75 -10.29 -2.79
N GLU A 498 29.86 -10.93 -2.44
CA GLU A 498 30.15 -12.33 -2.77
C GLU A 498 29.41 -13.35 -1.88
N SER A 499 28.88 -12.93 -0.73
CA SER A 499 28.20 -13.81 0.24
C SER A 499 26.66 -13.78 0.16
N LYS A 500 26.09 -13.02 -0.77
CA LYS A 500 24.66 -12.99 -1.12
C LYS A 500 24.44 -13.69 -2.46
#